data_AF-A0A9Q4B2E1-F1
#
_entry.id   AF-A0A9Q4B2E1-F1
#
_cell.length_a   1.000
_cell.length_b   1.000
_cell.length_c   1.000
_cell.angle_alpha   90.00
_cell.angle_beta   90.00
_cell.angle_gamma   90.00
#
_symmetry.space_group_name_H-M   'P 1'
#
loop_
_entity.id
_entity.type
_entity.pdbx_description
1 polymer ?
#
loop_
_entity_poly.entity_id
_entity_poly.type
_entity_poly.pdbx_seq_one_letter_code
_entity_poly.pdbx_strand_id
1 'polypeptide(L)'
;MKKALGYIKNKRTGQVLEFYDISPDGYELSPGRYGLRADLEDWEEMEEPDTINQPSHYKEKASKIGELVDKKNAQYGDSFNKSGEFLKILYPEGIKPNQYKDALALVRIFDKQMRIANGNQGDENAYKDICGYGLLMS
;
A
#
# COMPACT_ATOMS: atom_id res chain seq x y z
N MET A 1 -5.46 18.03 -29.86
CA MET A 1 -6.12 18.39 -28.59
C MET A 1 -5.43 19.63 -28.05
N LYS A 2 -6.17 20.66 -27.60
CA LYS A 2 -5.58 21.84 -26.96
C LYS A 2 -4.97 21.41 -25.62
N LYS A 3 -3.76 21.87 -25.28
CA LYS A 3 -3.14 21.63 -23.97
C LYS A 3 -3.50 22.81 -23.05
N ALA A 4 -3.96 22.55 -21.84
CA ALA A 4 -4.22 23.59 -20.85
C ALA A 4 -2.90 24.27 -20.45
N LEU A 5 -2.93 25.58 -20.21
CA LEU A 5 -1.78 26.36 -19.72
C LEU A 5 -1.69 26.35 -18.19
N GLY A 6 -2.81 26.16 -17.49
CA GLY A 6 -2.86 26.11 -16.04
C GLY A 6 -4.29 26.01 -15.51
N TYR A 7 -4.41 26.13 -14.19
CA TYR A 7 -5.65 25.96 -13.45
C TYR A 7 -5.92 27.19 -12.59
N ILE A 8 -7.19 27.54 -12.46
CA ILE A 8 -7.64 28.58 -11.52
C ILE A 8 -8.71 28.02 -10.61
N LYS A 9 -8.71 28.46 -9.35
CA LYS A 9 -9.73 28.10 -8.36
C LYS A 9 -10.45 29.32 -7.83
N ASN A 10 -11.77 29.22 -7.73
CA ASN A 10 -12.58 30.24 -7.08
C ASN A 10 -12.46 30.11 -5.55
N LYS A 11 -12.04 31.18 -4.88
CA LYS A 11 -11.86 31.25 -3.43
C LYS A 11 -13.15 31.09 -2.63
N ARG A 12 -14.31 31.39 -3.23
CA ARG A 12 -15.62 31.38 -2.56
C ARG A 12 -16.38 30.07 -2.79
N THR A 13 -16.35 29.56 -4.01
CA THR A 13 -17.11 28.34 -4.39
C THR A 13 -16.25 27.08 -4.40
N GLY A 14 -14.92 27.22 -4.45
CA GLY A 14 -13.99 26.12 -4.62
C GLY A 14 -13.97 25.52 -6.03
N GLN A 15 -14.72 26.09 -6.98
CA GLN A 15 -14.76 25.64 -8.37
C GLN A 15 -13.39 25.78 -9.03
N VAL A 16 -12.98 24.77 -9.81
CA VAL A 16 -11.70 24.78 -10.55
C VAL A 16 -11.98 24.81 -12.05
N LEU A 17 -11.27 25.67 -12.78
CA LEU A 17 -11.36 25.79 -14.23
C LEU A 17 -9.97 25.64 -14.87
N GLU A 18 -9.95 25.06 -16.07
CA GLU A 18 -8.77 25.02 -16.94
C GLU A 18 -8.77 26.23 -17.86
N PHE A 19 -7.61 26.86 -18.05
CA PHE A 19 -7.44 27.93 -19.03
C PHE A 19 -6.51 27.54 -20.18
N TYR A 20 -6.86 28.00 -21.38
CA TYR A 20 -6.19 27.66 -22.64
C TYR A 20 -5.71 28.92 -23.36
N ASP A 21 -4.56 28.84 -24.05
CA ASP A 21 -4.05 29.92 -24.91
C ASP A 21 -4.90 30.06 -26.18
N ILE A 22 -5.33 31.29 -26.50
CA ILE A 22 -5.92 31.63 -27.81
C ILE A 22 -5.41 33.01 -28.25
N SER A 23 -4.20 33.05 -28.81
CA SER A 23 -3.71 34.26 -29.50
C SER A 23 -4.49 34.48 -30.82
N PRO A 24 -4.83 35.75 -31.17
CA PRO A 24 -4.22 36.99 -30.65
C PRO A 24 -5.01 37.72 -29.56
N ASP A 25 -6.17 37.22 -29.12
CA ASP A 25 -7.19 38.08 -28.48
C ASP A 25 -7.53 37.74 -27.00
N GLY A 26 -6.91 36.73 -26.38
CA GLY A 26 -7.06 36.45 -24.94
C GLY A 26 -6.97 34.97 -24.53
N TYR A 27 -7.43 34.64 -23.32
CA TYR A 27 -7.48 33.26 -22.77
C TYR A 27 -8.91 32.70 -22.81
N GLU A 28 -9.08 31.39 -23.07
CA GLU A 28 -10.39 30.68 -22.95
C GLU A 28 -10.47 29.93 -21.62
N LEU A 29 -11.57 30.11 -20.88
CA LEU A 29 -11.91 29.28 -19.71
C LEU A 29 -12.95 28.22 -20.12
N SER A 30 -12.72 26.95 -19.78
CA SER A 30 -13.69 25.87 -19.98
C SER A 30 -14.54 25.69 -18.70
N PRO A 31 -15.89 25.50 -18.75
CA PRO A 31 -16.68 25.03 -19.89
C PRO A 31 -17.54 26.11 -20.60
N GLY A 32 -17.20 27.39 -20.54
CA GLY A 32 -17.94 28.43 -21.26
C GLY A 32 -17.30 29.81 -21.21
N ARG A 33 -17.59 30.65 -22.21
CA ARG A 33 -17.16 32.06 -22.25
C ARG A 33 -17.79 32.85 -21.10
N TYR A 34 -17.08 32.98 -19.99
CA TYR A 34 -17.43 33.95 -18.95
C TYR A 34 -17.00 35.34 -19.44
N GLY A 35 -17.99 36.19 -19.71
CA GLY A 35 -17.78 37.58 -20.12
C GLY A 35 -17.41 38.48 -18.94
N LEU A 36 -16.42 39.34 -19.19
CA LEU A 36 -16.16 40.63 -18.53
C LEU A 36 -15.83 40.63 -17.02
N ARG A 37 -14.52 40.67 -16.75
CA ARG A 37 -13.75 41.58 -15.85
C ARG A 37 -14.19 41.81 -14.38
N ALA A 38 -15.35 41.37 -13.92
CA ALA A 38 -15.86 41.63 -12.57
C ALA A 38 -15.53 40.52 -11.54
N ASP A 39 -15.12 39.34 -12.00
CA ASP A 39 -15.08 38.16 -11.11
C ASP A 39 -13.65 37.69 -10.78
N LEU A 40 -12.61 38.27 -11.37
CA LEU A 40 -11.22 37.78 -11.30
C LEU A 40 -10.54 37.92 -9.93
N GLU A 41 -11.00 38.81 -9.04
CA GLU A 41 -10.43 38.94 -7.68
C GLU A 41 -10.65 37.68 -6.82
N ASP A 42 -11.77 36.99 -7.10
CA ASP A 42 -12.19 35.77 -6.41
C ASP A 42 -11.53 34.51 -6.97
N TRP A 43 -10.71 34.60 -8.04
CA TRP A 43 -9.97 33.48 -8.59
C TRP A 43 -8.48 33.61 -8.28
N GLU A 44 -7.86 32.48 -7.93
CA GLU A 44 -6.41 32.37 -7.78
C GLU A 44 -5.88 31.35 -8.76
N GLU A 45 -4.74 31.67 -9.38
CA GLU A 45 -3.93 30.67 -10.06
C GLU A 45 -3.52 29.59 -9.07
N MET A 46 -3.56 28.37 -9.53
CA MET A 46 -3.08 27.23 -8.78
C MET A 46 -2.22 26.35 -9.67
N GLU A 47 -1.28 25.64 -9.05
CA GLU A 47 -0.67 24.48 -9.66
C GLU A 47 -1.75 23.44 -10.00
N GLU A 48 -1.43 22.51 -10.91
CA GLU A 48 -2.31 21.41 -11.28
C GLU A 48 -2.98 20.83 -10.02
N PRO A 49 -4.32 20.86 -9.92
CA PRO A 49 -4.97 20.41 -8.71
C PRO A 49 -4.62 18.93 -8.52
N ASP A 50 -4.13 18.58 -7.34
CA ASP A 50 -3.85 17.20 -6.91
C ASP A 50 -5.08 16.26 -6.98
N THR A 51 -6.24 16.74 -7.46
CA THR A 51 -7.52 16.05 -7.51
C THR A 51 -7.61 14.93 -8.54
N ILE A 52 -6.50 14.51 -9.16
CA ILE A 52 -6.39 13.20 -9.83
C ILE A 52 -5.79 12.13 -8.89
N ASN A 53 -5.34 12.50 -7.70
CA ASN A 53 -4.60 11.62 -6.80
C ASN A 53 -5.46 11.05 -5.66
N GLN A 54 -6.73 10.71 -5.94
CA GLN A 54 -7.34 9.66 -5.13
C GLN A 54 -6.60 8.36 -5.45
N PRO A 55 -5.94 7.70 -4.48
CA PRO A 55 -5.33 6.41 -4.75
C PRO A 55 -6.41 5.50 -5.33
N SER A 56 -6.15 4.95 -6.52
CA SER A 56 -7.06 3.97 -7.10
C SER A 56 -7.32 2.86 -6.08
N HIS A 57 -8.46 2.18 -6.18
CA HIS A 57 -8.82 1.06 -5.29
C HIS A 57 -7.67 0.09 -5.01
N TYR A 58 -6.82 -0.17 -6.00
CA TYR A 58 -5.64 -1.02 -5.84
C TYR A 58 -4.48 -0.35 -5.08
N LYS A 59 -4.26 0.96 -5.25
CA LYS A 59 -3.27 1.71 -4.47
C LYS A 59 -3.62 1.74 -2.98
N GLU A 60 -4.90 1.94 -2.64
CA GLU A 60 -5.34 1.87 -1.24
C GLU A 60 -5.13 0.49 -0.62
N LYS A 61 -5.47 -0.57 -1.38
CA LYS A 61 -5.20 -1.95 -0.96
C LYS A 61 -3.70 -2.21 -0.76
N ALA A 62 -2.86 -1.71 -1.65
CA ALA A 62 -1.41 -1.86 -1.55
C ALA A 62 -0.87 -1.20 -0.27
N SER A 63 -1.33 0.00 0.08
CA SER A 63 -0.94 0.68 1.34
C SER A 63 -1.27 -0.16 2.56
N LYS A 64 -2.51 -0.65 2.65
CA LYS A 64 -2.97 -1.48 3.77
C LYS A 64 -2.21 -2.80 3.87
N ILE A 65 -1.86 -3.40 2.73
CA ILE A 65 -1.04 -4.62 2.69
C ILE A 65 0.39 -4.31 3.16
N GLY A 66 0.97 -3.19 2.73
CA GLY A 66 2.31 -2.76 3.17
C GLY A 66 2.39 -2.59 4.69
N GLU A 67 1.45 -1.85 5.27
CA GLU A 67 1.35 -1.65 6.73
C GLU A 67 1.20 -2.98 7.50
N LEU A 68 0.40 -3.90 6.96
CA LEU A 68 0.25 -5.24 7.54
C LEU A 68 1.56 -6.03 7.50
N VAL A 69 2.25 -6.00 6.36
CA VAL A 69 3.52 -6.71 6.17
C VAL A 69 4.59 -6.14 7.11
N ASP A 70 4.69 -4.83 7.25
CA ASP A 70 5.64 -4.18 8.18
C ASP A 70 5.38 -4.61 9.62
N LYS A 71 4.11 -4.57 10.06
CA LYS A 71 3.71 -5.04 11.39
C LYS A 71 4.08 -6.51 11.60
N LYS A 72 3.83 -7.38 10.61
CA LYS A 72 4.14 -8.82 10.71
C LYS A 72 5.64 -9.08 10.72
N ASN A 73 6.39 -8.43 9.84
CA ASN A 73 7.84 -8.56 9.80
C ASN A 73 8.47 -8.08 11.12
N ALA A 74 7.96 -7.00 11.71
CA ALA A 74 8.37 -6.54 13.02
C ALA A 74 8.01 -7.51 14.16
N GLN A 75 6.91 -8.28 14.06
CA GLN A 75 6.50 -9.28 15.06
C GLN A 75 7.35 -10.56 15.00
N TYR A 76 7.66 -11.04 13.79
CA TYR A 76 8.34 -12.32 13.57
C TYR A 76 9.85 -12.17 13.35
N GLY A 77 10.34 -10.94 13.18
CA GLY A 77 11.67 -10.68 12.63
C GLY A 77 11.77 -11.19 11.19
N ASP A 78 12.99 -11.41 10.72
CA ASP A 78 13.28 -11.96 9.39
C ASP A 78 12.99 -13.48 9.27
N SER A 79 11.86 -13.93 9.82
CA SER A 79 11.44 -15.35 9.81
C SER A 79 11.24 -15.88 8.38
N PHE A 80 10.73 -15.03 7.48
CA PHE A 80 10.45 -15.42 6.09
C PHE A 80 11.71 -15.90 5.37
N ASN A 81 12.80 -15.11 5.39
CA ASN A 81 14.05 -15.51 4.75
C ASN A 81 14.76 -16.63 5.53
N LYS A 82 14.77 -16.55 6.87
CA LYS A 82 15.43 -17.56 7.72
C LYS A 82 14.79 -18.95 7.63
N SER A 83 13.49 -19.03 7.37
CA SER A 83 12.80 -20.31 7.18
C SER A 83 13.32 -21.07 5.95
N GLY A 84 13.70 -20.35 4.89
CA GLY A 84 14.34 -20.94 3.72
C GLY A 84 15.69 -21.57 4.04
N GLU A 85 16.54 -20.87 4.79
CA GLU A 85 17.84 -21.41 5.23
C GLU A 85 17.66 -22.58 6.21
N PHE A 86 16.67 -22.50 7.10
CA PHE A 86 16.33 -23.60 7.99
C PHE A 86 15.92 -24.88 7.24
N LEU A 87 15.10 -24.73 6.18
CA LEU A 87 14.73 -25.87 5.34
C LEU A 87 15.93 -26.50 4.62
N LYS A 88 16.93 -25.74 4.21
CA LYS A 88 18.15 -26.28 3.59
C LYS A 88 18.95 -27.17 4.56
N ILE A 89 18.93 -26.88 5.86
CA ILE A 89 19.58 -27.71 6.88
C ILE A 89 18.85 -29.06 7.00
N LEU A 90 17.52 -29.05 7.01
CA LEU A 90 16.70 -30.23 7.25
C LEU A 90 16.48 -31.10 6.01
N TYR A 91 16.36 -30.47 4.84
CA TYR A 91 16.02 -31.09 3.57
C TYR A 91 17.02 -30.66 2.49
N PRO A 92 18.32 -31.01 2.63
CA PRO A 92 19.36 -30.58 1.68
C PRO A 92 19.10 -31.08 0.24
N GLU A 93 18.44 -32.24 0.11
CA GLU A 93 18.07 -32.86 -1.16
C GLU A 93 16.62 -32.56 -1.59
N GLY A 94 16.01 -31.54 -0.98
CA GLY A 94 14.61 -31.18 -1.20
C GLY A 94 13.60 -32.00 -0.40
N ILE A 95 12.34 -31.56 -0.43
CA ILE A 95 11.22 -32.16 0.31
C ILE A 95 10.45 -33.11 -0.62
N LYS A 96 10.32 -34.38 -0.23
CA LYS A 96 9.51 -35.36 -0.97
C LYS A 96 8.02 -35.25 -0.58
N PRO A 97 7.07 -35.64 -1.46
CA PRO A 97 5.63 -35.52 -1.16
C PRO A 97 5.18 -36.19 0.14
N ASN A 98 5.75 -37.34 0.47
CA ASN A 98 5.45 -38.05 1.72
C ASN A 98 5.95 -37.33 2.98
N GLN A 99 6.80 -36.30 2.84
CA GLN A 99 7.33 -35.49 3.93
C GLN A 99 6.59 -34.16 4.13
N TYR A 100 5.62 -33.82 3.28
CA TYR A 100 4.97 -32.50 3.30
C TYR A 100 4.31 -32.17 4.64
N LYS A 101 3.72 -33.16 5.31
CA LYS A 101 3.09 -32.95 6.63
C LYS A 101 4.12 -32.53 7.68
N ASP A 102 5.25 -33.22 7.73
CA ASP A 102 6.32 -32.94 8.70
C ASP A 102 7.04 -31.64 8.35
N ALA A 103 7.32 -31.40 7.07
CA ALA A 103 7.93 -30.16 6.61
C ALA A 103 7.07 -28.93 6.97
N LEU A 104 5.75 -29.02 6.77
CA LEU A 104 4.81 -27.98 7.18
C LEU A 104 4.86 -27.74 8.69
N ALA A 105 4.84 -28.80 9.50
CA ALA A 105 4.90 -28.68 10.96
C ALA A 105 6.22 -28.02 11.41
N LEU A 106 7.36 -28.45 10.87
CA LEU A 106 8.68 -27.92 11.21
C LEU A 106 8.81 -26.44 10.88
N VAL A 107 8.39 -26.02 9.67
CA VAL A 107 8.43 -24.60 9.28
C VAL A 107 7.54 -23.75 10.16
N ARG A 108 6.33 -24.22 10.49
CA ARG A 108 5.43 -23.49 11.39
C ARG A 108 5.96 -23.38 12.81
N ILE A 109 6.58 -24.45 13.33
CA ILE A 109 7.22 -24.41 14.65
C ILE A 109 8.40 -23.44 14.65
N PHE A 110 9.22 -23.44 13.59
CA PHE A 110 10.33 -22.49 13.44
C PHE A 110 9.85 -21.04 13.38
N ASP A 111 8.80 -20.76 12.60
CA ASP A 111 8.19 -19.43 12.53
C ASP A 111 7.70 -18.92 13.91
N LYS A 112 7.10 -19.81 14.71
CA LYS A 112 6.70 -19.49 16.09
C LYS A 112 7.90 -19.28 17.02
N GLN A 113 9.00 -20.02 16.85
CA GLN A 113 10.24 -19.78 17.61
C GLN A 113 10.85 -18.41 17.30
N MET A 114 10.86 -18.01 16.03
CA MET A 114 11.32 -16.68 15.62
C MET A 114 10.49 -15.56 16.28
N ARG A 115 9.17 -15.71 16.33
CA ARG A 115 8.28 -14.80 17.07
C ARG A 115 8.58 -14.76 18.57
N ILE A 116 8.81 -15.93 19.20
CA ILE A 116 9.18 -16.01 20.62
C ILE A 116 10.48 -15.26 20.88
N ALA A 117 11.51 -15.50 20.07
CA ALA A 117 12.80 -14.82 20.16
C ALA A 117 12.68 -13.29 20.00
N ASN A 118 11.64 -12.85 19.29
CA ASN A 118 11.35 -11.44 19.06
C ASN A 118 10.31 -10.87 20.05
N GLY A 119 10.20 -11.45 21.24
CA GLY A 119 9.37 -10.93 22.34
C GLY A 119 7.94 -11.44 22.35
N ASN A 120 7.61 -12.48 21.56
CA ASN A 120 6.28 -13.10 21.48
C ASN A 120 5.14 -12.08 21.27
N GLN A 121 5.38 -11.09 20.41
CA GLN A 121 4.49 -9.94 20.19
C GLN A 121 3.19 -10.33 19.48
N GLY A 122 2.10 -9.57 19.70
CA GLY A 122 0.79 -9.79 19.07
C GLY A 122 -0.22 -10.50 19.98
N ASP A 123 -1.44 -10.73 19.49
CA ASP A 123 -2.55 -11.17 20.33
C ASP A 123 -2.56 -12.69 20.61
N GLU A 124 -1.93 -13.47 19.75
CA GLU A 124 -1.81 -14.92 19.88
C GLU A 124 -0.62 -15.32 20.76
N ASN A 125 -0.67 -16.50 21.40
CA ASN A 125 0.46 -17.02 22.18
C ASN A 125 1.21 -18.10 21.39
N ALA A 126 2.46 -17.83 21.01
CA ALA A 126 3.25 -18.74 20.19
C ALA A 126 3.53 -20.11 20.83
N TYR A 127 3.64 -20.20 22.16
CA TYR A 127 3.81 -21.48 22.85
C TYR A 127 2.55 -22.35 22.76
N LYS A 128 1.37 -21.74 22.89
CA LYS A 128 0.09 -22.46 22.72
C LYS A 128 -0.04 -23.00 21.29
N ASP A 129 0.38 -22.22 20.29
CA ASP A 129 0.38 -22.67 18.89
C ASP A 129 1.26 -23.92 18.70
N ILE A 130 2.48 -23.91 19.25
CA ILE A 130 3.40 -25.04 19.18
C ILE A 130 2.82 -26.28 19.88
N CYS A 131 2.22 -26.13 21.06
CA CYS A 131 1.51 -27.23 21.73
C CYS A 131 0.36 -27.76 20.88
N GLY A 132 -0.43 -26.88 20.25
CA GLY A 132 -1.51 -27.28 19.35
C GLY A 132 -1.00 -28.11 18.16
N TYR A 133 0.16 -27.77 17.60
CA TYR A 133 0.77 -28.56 16.54
C TYR A 133 1.19 -29.95 17.03
N GLY A 134 1.73 -30.04 18.24
CA GLY A 134 2.05 -31.33 18.87
C GLY A 134 0.82 -32.25 18.99
N LEU A 135 -0.33 -31.71 19.38
CA LEU A 135 -1.59 -32.46 19.49
C LEU A 135 -2.18 -32.89 18.13
N LEU A 136 -1.99 -32.10 17.07
CA LEU A 136 -2.47 -32.44 15.72
C LEU A 136 -1.59 -33.48 15.01
N MET A 137 -0.36 -33.68 15.50
CA MET A 137 0.63 -34.60 14.95
C MET A 137 0.72 -35.92 15.73
N SER A 138 0.03 -36.05 16.86
CA SER A 138 -0.02 -37.28 17.68
C SER A 138 -0.95 -38.35 17.13
#